data_AF-A0A9N9NLA9-F1
#
_entry.id   AF-A0A9N9NLA9-F1
#
_cell.length_a   1.000
_cell.length_b   1.000
_cell.length_c   1.000
_cell.angle_alpha   90.00
_cell.angle_beta   90.00
_cell.angle_gamma   90.00
#
_symmetry.space_group_name_H-M   'P 1'
#
loop_
_entity.id
_entity.type
_entity.pdbx_description
1 polymer ?
#
loop_
_entity_poly.entity_id
_entity_poly.type
_entity_poly.pdbx_seq_one_letter_code
_entity_poly.pdbx_strand_id
1 'polypeptide(L)'
;KARYFLNASVISPENDVPPEVLPYSISKNFQKADLEKWFGDWKELSLVTWTQFIVSNPQLETNPEFAEKVLGIIARNVARCSSKDQELIKELLSKKKCIPTKHGMKIPDESYFPSVNLFPDLPVVHFKNKIPEKLLQLLGVRKHVDLQLVFDRLVSQGNWDHMQLVKYLSSVSSSLKEIEMKRLKVTAIWPKEQGAGIQVAKTQSGEVKPSTTRFMASELYVPSPEMRTFGLPVIEWNGKWRRNSEEAKFLLSLGLQEYPPLATILQLASPSSETNIRKEALKYFIDNFKEKYSSKYKAHEIRIQFLPCTDPNVFETPMGCFSNPDCTIMKFHALHQDLRFRAEELGVRQHPSREQLISRLVQNPPESEVVAREIFGYLASQQANFNSYDWNKLGGLYFIPIRDKAHPNKIVYTNPRSCFFKSSEESLREYFSYVDFGEKANKFLLSCGVKTEPSPMEFAEFLVRSSREFWESVGDNVDKYLSILRNIAINSNSIYNNKALYNEMCRAPILLGTKRKENDKELADSSQQEVDHYVLASAKEIYINDNTNFQQVFSPLTAPM
;
A
#
# COMPACT_ATOMS: atom_id res chain seq x y z
N LYS A 1 -33.43 83.78 5.98
CA LYS A 1 -34.66 83.66 6.80
C LYS A 1 -34.54 82.38 7.60
N ALA A 2 -34.73 82.42 8.92
CA ALA A 2 -34.71 81.20 9.72
C ALA A 2 -35.91 80.30 9.34
N ARG A 3 -35.67 78.98 9.32
CA ARG A 3 -36.63 77.91 9.00
C ARG A 3 -36.57 76.76 9.98
N TYR A 4 -35.51 76.70 10.79
CA TYR A 4 -35.29 75.62 11.74
C TYR A 4 -34.96 76.14 13.13
N PHE A 5 -35.26 75.37 14.16
CA PHE A 5 -34.77 75.60 15.53
C PHE A 5 -33.99 74.39 16.04
N LEU A 6 -33.01 74.65 16.92
CA LEU A 6 -32.08 73.63 17.40
C LEU A 6 -32.63 72.88 18.61
N ASN A 7 -32.57 71.55 18.56
CA ASN A 7 -32.71 70.71 19.74
C ASN A 7 -31.33 70.38 20.33
N ALA A 8 -30.99 71.03 21.44
CA ALA A 8 -29.70 70.87 22.13
C ALA A 8 -29.42 69.44 22.62
N SER A 9 -30.46 68.61 22.78
CA SER A 9 -30.30 67.19 23.15
C SER A 9 -29.85 66.31 21.98
N VAL A 10 -30.09 66.75 20.74
CA VAL A 10 -29.75 66.02 19.52
C VAL A 10 -28.44 66.56 18.93
N ILE A 11 -28.33 67.88 18.77
CA ILE A 11 -27.12 68.58 18.28
C ILE A 11 -26.76 69.66 19.30
N SER A 12 -25.56 69.59 19.88
CA SER A 12 -25.11 70.60 20.85
C SER A 12 -24.97 71.98 20.16
N PRO A 13 -25.32 73.09 20.85
CA PRO A 13 -25.19 74.46 20.33
C PRO A 13 -23.78 74.89 19.92
N GLU A 14 -22.76 74.17 20.37
CA GLU A 14 -21.35 74.42 20.04
C GLU A 14 -20.92 73.83 18.68
N ASN A 15 -21.83 73.18 17.96
CA ASN A 15 -21.55 72.60 16.65
C ASN A 15 -22.05 73.52 15.53
N ASP A 16 -21.42 73.38 14.37
CA ASP A 16 -21.87 74.06 13.16
C ASP A 16 -23.30 73.63 12.80
N VAL A 17 -24.14 74.62 12.54
CA VAL A 17 -25.54 74.44 12.14
C VAL A 17 -25.81 75.24 10.86
N PRO A 18 -26.77 74.81 10.02
CA PRO A 18 -27.13 75.56 8.83
C PRO A 18 -27.48 77.03 9.14
N PRO A 19 -27.19 78.00 8.24
CA PRO A 19 -27.51 79.41 8.44
C PRO A 19 -29.02 79.69 8.53
N GLU A 20 -29.86 78.72 8.16
CA GLU A 20 -31.31 78.76 8.28
C GLU A 20 -31.81 78.36 9.69
N VAL A 21 -30.92 77.99 10.61
CA VAL A 21 -31.26 77.63 12.00
C VAL A 21 -31.25 78.89 12.87
N LEU A 22 -32.31 79.11 13.65
CA LEU A 22 -32.38 80.17 14.63
C LEU A 22 -31.28 79.98 15.71
N PRO A 23 -30.47 81.01 16.03
CA PRO A 23 -29.45 80.90 17.07
C PRO A 23 -30.01 80.39 18.40
N TYR A 24 -29.32 79.43 19.01
CA TYR A 24 -29.80 78.78 20.24
C TYR A 24 -29.94 79.76 21.42
N SER A 25 -29.13 80.82 21.46
CA SER A 25 -29.25 81.92 22.44
C SER A 25 -30.64 82.56 22.45
N ILE A 26 -31.33 82.54 21.31
CA ILE A 26 -32.69 83.05 21.12
C ILE A 26 -33.70 81.92 21.31
N SER A 27 -33.50 80.77 20.64
CA SER A 27 -34.47 79.68 20.62
C SER A 27 -34.71 79.03 21.99
N LYS A 28 -33.72 79.06 22.90
CA LYS A 28 -33.82 78.46 24.25
C LYS A 28 -34.90 79.08 25.15
N ASN A 29 -35.34 80.31 24.84
CA ASN A 29 -36.32 81.03 25.65
C ASN A 29 -37.77 80.70 25.27
N PHE A 30 -37.98 79.87 24.24
CA PHE A 30 -39.30 79.51 23.72
C PHE A 30 -39.56 78.01 23.85
N GLN A 31 -40.83 77.62 24.07
CA GLN A 31 -41.20 76.21 24.01
C GLN A 31 -41.31 75.76 22.54
N LYS A 32 -41.03 74.48 22.28
CA LYS A 32 -41.13 73.88 20.95
C LYS A 32 -42.50 74.12 20.29
N ALA A 33 -43.57 73.92 21.06
CA ALA A 33 -44.94 74.09 20.58
C ALA A 33 -45.24 75.54 20.16
N ASP A 34 -44.65 76.53 20.83
CA ASP A 34 -44.84 77.94 20.50
C ASP A 34 -44.09 78.31 19.21
N LEU A 35 -42.87 77.81 19.03
CA LEU A 35 -42.09 78.04 17.82
C LEU A 35 -42.76 77.44 16.58
N GLU A 36 -43.33 76.23 16.69
CA GLU A 36 -44.04 75.57 15.60
C GLU A 36 -45.40 76.24 15.32
N LYS A 37 -46.14 76.65 16.36
CA LYS A 37 -47.48 77.25 16.22
C LYS A 37 -47.46 78.66 15.64
N TRP A 38 -46.58 79.53 16.15
CA TRP A 38 -46.59 80.95 15.79
C TRP A 38 -45.80 81.26 14.53
N PHE A 39 -44.80 80.43 14.20
CA PHE A 39 -43.94 80.63 13.03
C PHE A 39 -44.16 79.61 11.91
N GLY A 40 -45.13 78.69 12.06
CA GLY A 40 -45.77 77.85 11.02
C GLY A 40 -44.86 76.95 10.18
N ASP A 41 -43.99 77.58 9.38
CA ASP A 41 -43.01 76.93 8.52
C ASP A 41 -41.76 76.46 9.29
N TRP A 42 -41.61 76.84 10.56
CA TRP A 42 -40.45 76.52 11.37
C TRP A 42 -40.53 75.10 11.91
N LYS A 43 -39.48 74.31 11.67
CA LYS A 43 -39.40 72.91 12.10
C LYS A 43 -38.18 72.65 12.98
N GLU A 44 -38.25 71.63 13.82
CA GLU A 44 -37.05 71.16 14.53
C GLU A 44 -36.01 70.70 13.51
N LEU A 45 -34.74 71.08 13.70
CA LEU A 45 -33.65 70.64 12.85
C LEU A 45 -33.50 69.11 12.92
N SER A 46 -33.88 68.42 11.85
CA SER A 46 -33.73 66.96 11.77
C SER A 46 -32.25 66.57 11.64
N LEU A 47 -31.91 65.37 12.13
CA LEU A 47 -30.56 64.82 11.98
C LEU A 47 -30.15 64.68 10.51
N VAL A 48 -31.09 64.36 9.62
CA VAL A 48 -30.85 64.24 8.16
C VAL A 48 -30.48 65.60 7.57
N THR A 49 -31.27 66.64 7.86
CA THR A 49 -31.03 68.00 7.37
C THR A 49 -29.70 68.55 7.88
N TRP A 50 -29.36 68.29 9.15
CA TRP A 50 -28.05 68.64 9.69
C TRP A 50 -26.92 67.86 9.01
N THR A 51 -27.11 66.56 8.75
CA THR A 51 -26.12 65.73 8.05
C THR A 51 -25.89 66.23 6.62
N GLN A 52 -26.93 66.64 5.89
CA GLN A 52 -26.80 67.23 4.55
C GLN A 52 -25.92 68.49 4.56
N PHE A 53 -26.10 69.34 5.57
CA PHE A 53 -25.27 70.53 5.75
C PHE A 53 -23.83 70.18 6.11
N ILE A 54 -23.62 69.31 7.12
CA ILE A 54 -22.27 69.00 7.61
C ILE A 54 -21.42 68.27 6.58
N VAL A 55 -22.04 67.48 5.69
CA VAL A 55 -21.37 66.79 4.58
C VAL A 55 -20.79 67.75 3.54
N SER A 56 -21.28 68.99 3.50
CA SER A 56 -20.73 70.05 2.63
C SER A 56 -19.52 70.75 3.27
N ASN A 57 -19.22 70.51 4.55
CA ASN A 57 -18.06 71.09 5.23
C ASN A 57 -16.78 70.30 4.89
N PRO A 58 -15.75 70.92 4.25
CA PRO A 58 -14.50 70.24 3.89
C PRO A 58 -13.73 69.65 5.08
N GLN A 59 -13.97 70.14 6.30
CA GLN A 59 -13.34 69.61 7.50
C GLN A 59 -13.72 68.15 7.78
N LEU A 60 -14.88 67.70 7.29
CA LEU A 60 -15.32 66.31 7.42
C LEU A 60 -14.36 65.32 6.72
N GLU A 61 -13.74 65.75 5.62
CA GLU A 61 -12.84 64.90 4.82
C GLU A 61 -11.35 65.09 5.17
N THR A 62 -11.01 66.14 5.92
CA THR A 62 -9.61 66.54 6.18
C THR A 62 -9.22 66.47 7.66
N ASN A 63 -10.14 66.67 8.59
CA ASN A 63 -9.87 66.70 10.03
C ASN A 63 -10.47 65.48 10.75
N PRO A 64 -9.63 64.54 11.24
CA PRO A 64 -10.07 63.36 11.96
C PRO A 64 -10.92 63.64 13.21
N GLU A 65 -10.56 64.66 14.01
CA GLU A 65 -11.26 64.97 15.25
C GLU A 65 -12.66 65.53 14.97
N PHE A 66 -12.77 66.36 13.95
CA PHE A 66 -14.05 66.90 13.51
C PHE A 66 -14.96 65.79 12.96
N ALA A 67 -14.43 64.92 12.10
CA ALA A 67 -15.18 63.80 11.56
C ALA A 67 -15.65 62.84 12.66
N GLU A 68 -14.80 62.55 13.64
CA GLU A 68 -15.15 61.74 14.80
C GLU A 68 -16.25 62.38 15.65
N LYS A 69 -16.18 63.70 15.89
CA LYS A 69 -17.24 64.45 16.60
C LYS A 69 -18.58 64.34 15.87
N VAL A 70 -18.58 64.53 14.54
CA VAL A 70 -19.76 64.42 13.69
C VAL A 70 -20.34 63.01 13.75
N LEU A 71 -19.52 61.98 13.54
CA LEU A 71 -19.94 60.58 13.62
C LEU A 71 -20.47 60.22 15.01
N GLY A 72 -19.89 60.77 16.08
CA GLY A 72 -20.36 60.58 17.46
C GLY A 72 -21.72 61.22 17.75
N ILE A 73 -22.04 62.35 17.13
CA ILE A 73 -23.38 62.97 17.20
C ILE A 73 -24.41 62.12 16.46
N ILE A 74 -24.05 61.67 15.26
CA ILE A 74 -24.92 60.81 14.44
C ILE A 74 -25.16 59.47 15.16
N ALA A 75 -24.11 58.83 15.69
CA ALA A 75 -24.21 57.54 16.34
C ALA A 75 -25.21 57.52 17.52
N ARG A 76 -25.28 58.61 18.29
CA ARG A 76 -26.19 58.73 19.44
C ARG A 76 -27.66 58.84 19.04
N ASN A 77 -27.94 59.42 17.87
CA ASN A 77 -29.29 59.80 17.47
C ASN A 77 -29.83 58.98 16.29
N VAL A 78 -28.98 58.37 15.47
CA VAL A 78 -29.36 57.64 14.26
C VAL A 78 -30.33 56.48 14.54
N ALA A 79 -30.18 55.80 15.68
CA ALA A 79 -31.05 54.70 16.09
C ALA A 79 -32.48 55.15 16.43
N ARG A 80 -32.70 56.46 16.68
CA ARG A 80 -34.01 57.05 16.94
C ARG A 80 -34.69 57.56 15.66
N CYS A 81 -33.97 57.61 14.55
CA CYS A 81 -34.49 58.05 13.25
C CYS A 81 -35.26 56.93 12.54
N SER A 82 -36.16 57.30 11.63
CA SER A 82 -36.89 56.35 10.78
C SER A 82 -35.94 55.59 9.84
N SER A 83 -36.32 54.41 9.35
CA SER A 83 -35.49 53.63 8.41
C SER A 83 -35.12 54.43 7.15
N LYS A 84 -36.04 55.25 6.65
CA LYS A 84 -35.82 56.13 5.49
C LYS A 84 -34.74 57.20 5.76
N ASP A 85 -34.78 57.79 6.96
CA ASP A 85 -33.79 58.79 7.37
C ASP A 85 -32.41 58.16 7.60
N GLN A 86 -32.37 56.94 8.14
CA GLN A 86 -31.13 56.18 8.30
C GLN A 86 -30.48 55.87 6.94
N GLU A 87 -31.29 55.49 5.92
CA GLU A 87 -30.82 55.28 4.55
C GLU A 87 -30.28 56.57 3.92
N LEU A 88 -30.96 57.71 4.09
CA LEU A 88 -30.48 58.99 3.60
C LEU A 88 -29.15 59.40 4.24
N ILE A 89 -29.02 59.25 5.57
CA ILE A 89 -27.77 59.52 6.29
C ILE A 89 -26.63 58.62 5.78
N LYS A 90 -26.91 57.33 5.56
CA LYS A 90 -25.96 56.39 4.96
C LYS A 90 -25.53 56.84 3.57
N GLU A 91 -26.45 57.21 2.70
CA GLU A 91 -26.13 57.63 1.33
C GLU A 91 -25.23 58.87 1.31
N LEU A 92 -25.51 59.85 2.17
CA LEU A 92 -24.74 61.09 2.27
C LEU A 92 -23.29 60.86 2.74
N LEU A 93 -23.10 59.98 3.72
CA LEU A 93 -21.78 59.74 4.33
C LEU A 93 -20.95 58.66 3.63
N SER A 94 -21.59 57.67 3.01
CA SER A 94 -20.89 56.54 2.35
C SER A 94 -19.93 56.96 1.23
N LYS A 95 -20.21 58.11 0.58
CA LYS A 95 -19.40 58.64 -0.54
C LYS A 95 -18.30 59.62 -0.09
N LYS A 96 -18.18 59.87 1.21
CA LYS A 96 -17.30 60.91 1.78
C LYS A 96 -16.15 60.29 2.55
N LYS A 97 -14.96 60.91 2.50
CA LYS A 97 -13.78 60.46 3.25
C LYS A 97 -13.90 60.79 4.74
N CYS A 98 -14.94 60.31 5.40
CA CYS A 98 -15.30 60.68 6.77
C CYS A 98 -14.78 59.71 7.83
N ILE A 99 -14.09 58.63 7.46
CA ILE A 99 -13.57 57.63 8.40
C ILE A 99 -12.07 57.85 8.65
N PRO A 100 -11.67 58.24 9.87
CA PRO A 100 -10.28 58.21 10.31
C PRO A 100 -9.72 56.78 10.34
N THR A 101 -8.60 56.55 9.65
CA THR A 101 -7.88 55.27 9.65
C THR A 101 -6.39 55.48 9.94
N LYS A 102 -5.66 54.39 10.18
CA LYS A 102 -4.19 54.42 10.30
C LYS A 102 -3.49 55.01 9.07
N HIS A 103 -4.16 55.01 7.92
CA HIS A 103 -3.66 55.51 6.63
C HIS A 103 -4.40 56.77 6.17
N GLY A 104 -4.83 57.61 7.12
CA GLY A 104 -5.53 58.87 6.86
C GLY A 104 -7.04 58.71 6.71
N MET A 105 -7.69 59.76 6.21
CA MET A 105 -9.14 59.80 6.02
C MET A 105 -9.57 59.00 4.78
N LYS A 106 -10.49 58.06 4.95
CA LYS A 106 -10.98 57.16 3.90
C LYS A 106 -12.51 57.14 3.84
N ILE A 107 -13.03 56.69 2.70
CA ILE A 107 -14.47 56.44 2.58
C ILE A 107 -14.85 55.19 3.41
N PRO A 108 -16.09 55.09 3.93
CA PRO A 108 -16.52 53.94 4.70
C PRO A 108 -16.26 52.59 4.03
N ASP A 109 -16.57 52.45 2.74
CA ASP A 109 -16.37 51.20 2.01
C ASP A 109 -14.89 50.83 1.78
N GLU A 110 -13.97 51.78 1.86
CA GLU A 110 -12.54 51.50 1.79
C GLU A 110 -11.91 51.18 3.15
N SER A 111 -12.66 51.27 4.24
CA SER A 111 -12.14 51.17 5.61
C SER A 111 -12.47 49.82 6.25
N TYR A 112 -11.59 49.36 7.16
CA TYR A 112 -11.76 48.07 7.84
C TYR A 112 -11.88 48.20 9.36
N PHE A 113 -12.66 47.31 9.98
CA PHE A 113 -12.72 47.21 11.44
C PHE A 113 -11.37 46.76 12.05
N PRO A 114 -11.09 47.08 13.32
CA PRO A 114 -9.83 46.67 13.99
C PRO A 114 -9.64 45.16 14.10
N SER A 115 -10.72 44.38 13.96
CA SER A 115 -10.67 42.92 13.88
C SER A 115 -9.95 42.40 12.63
N VAL A 116 -9.82 43.23 11.58
CA VAL A 116 -9.14 42.87 10.34
C VAL A 116 -7.65 43.24 10.45
N ASN A 117 -6.84 42.30 10.91
CA ASN A 117 -5.39 42.49 11.07
C ASN A 117 -4.58 41.53 10.18
N LEU A 118 -4.97 41.41 8.91
CA LEU A 118 -4.32 40.49 7.96
C LEU A 118 -3.13 41.13 7.24
N PHE A 119 -3.24 42.41 6.85
CA PHE A 119 -2.15 43.15 6.23
C PHE A 119 -1.91 44.47 6.96
N PRO A 120 -0.64 44.85 7.21
CA PRO A 120 -0.29 46.03 7.99
C PRO A 120 -0.67 47.35 7.31
N ASP A 121 -0.80 47.34 5.98
CA ASP A 121 -1.11 48.48 5.12
C ASP A 121 -2.62 48.70 4.91
N LEU A 122 -3.49 47.89 5.54
CA LEU A 122 -4.93 48.10 5.43
C LEU A 122 -5.36 49.38 6.17
N PRO A 123 -6.29 50.17 5.61
CA PRO A 123 -6.88 51.33 6.27
C PRO A 123 -7.85 50.90 7.38
N VAL A 124 -7.29 50.45 8.50
CA VAL A 124 -8.04 50.08 9.70
C VAL A 124 -8.49 51.34 10.44
N VAL A 125 -9.77 51.37 10.83
CA VAL A 125 -10.37 52.51 11.54
C VAL A 125 -9.60 52.83 12.83
N HIS A 126 -9.38 54.12 13.08
CA HIS A 126 -8.64 54.61 14.23
C HIS A 126 -9.29 55.88 14.78
N PHE A 127 -10.11 55.71 15.80
CA PHE A 127 -10.80 56.80 16.51
C PHE A 127 -10.19 57.02 17.89
N LYS A 128 -10.16 58.27 18.36
CA LYS A 128 -9.77 58.60 19.75
C LYS A 128 -10.85 58.17 20.74
N ASN A 129 -12.12 58.36 20.38
CA ASN A 129 -13.30 57.97 21.14
C ASN A 129 -14.01 56.77 20.48
N LYS A 130 -14.66 55.96 21.30
CA LYS A 130 -15.37 54.76 20.83
C LYS A 130 -16.63 55.12 20.07
N ILE A 131 -16.60 55.00 18.75
CA ILE A 131 -17.80 55.07 17.89
C ILE A 131 -18.52 53.71 17.87
N PRO A 132 -19.85 53.66 18.05
CA PRO A 132 -20.62 52.42 17.97
C PRO A 132 -20.43 51.67 16.65
N GLU A 133 -20.06 50.38 16.74
CA GLU A 133 -19.85 49.53 15.56
C GLU A 133 -21.08 49.42 14.65
N LYS A 134 -22.30 49.51 15.22
CA LYS A 134 -23.55 49.50 14.45
C LYS A 134 -23.62 50.64 13.44
N LEU A 135 -23.13 51.83 13.78
CA LEU A 135 -23.07 52.96 12.84
C LEU A 135 -22.03 52.69 11.74
N LEU A 136 -20.83 52.27 12.12
CA LEU A 136 -19.77 51.99 11.14
C LEU A 136 -20.20 50.90 10.13
N GLN A 137 -20.91 49.88 10.61
CA GLN A 137 -21.50 48.85 9.76
C GLN A 137 -22.62 49.40 8.87
N LEU A 138 -23.47 50.30 9.37
CA LEU A 138 -24.50 50.99 8.57
C LEU A 138 -23.85 51.79 7.42
N LEU A 139 -22.76 52.50 7.70
CA LEU A 139 -22.05 53.34 6.73
C LEU A 139 -21.29 52.54 5.66
N GLY A 140 -20.98 51.26 5.92
CA GLY A 140 -20.31 50.38 4.97
C GLY A 140 -18.86 50.01 5.33
N VAL A 141 -18.40 50.29 6.57
CA VAL A 141 -17.07 49.82 7.02
C VAL A 141 -17.01 48.30 6.98
N ARG A 142 -15.95 47.76 6.37
CA ARG A 142 -15.85 46.32 6.07
C ARG A 142 -15.33 45.55 7.28
N LYS A 143 -16.06 44.48 7.66
CA LYS A 143 -15.63 43.53 8.71
C LYS A 143 -14.68 42.45 8.20
N HIS A 144 -14.59 42.29 6.88
CA HIS A 144 -13.79 41.28 6.20
C HIS A 144 -13.09 41.90 4.99
N VAL A 145 -11.88 41.44 4.72
CA VAL A 145 -11.15 41.71 3.46
C VAL A 145 -11.77 40.87 2.36
N ASP A 146 -11.95 41.48 1.18
CA ASP A 146 -12.31 40.74 -0.03
C ASP A 146 -11.24 39.68 -0.32
N LEU A 147 -11.68 38.43 -0.49
CA LEU A 147 -10.79 37.32 -0.78
C LEU A 147 -10.02 37.52 -2.08
N GLN A 148 -10.58 38.21 -3.07
CA GLN A 148 -9.84 38.57 -4.28
C GLN A 148 -8.62 39.41 -3.94
N LEU A 149 -8.78 40.42 -3.09
CA LEU A 149 -7.67 41.25 -2.62
C LEU A 149 -6.66 40.44 -1.80
N VAL A 150 -7.13 39.47 -1.02
CA VAL A 150 -6.24 38.51 -0.35
C VAL A 150 -5.42 37.74 -1.39
N PHE A 151 -6.04 37.14 -2.42
CA PHE A 151 -5.36 36.44 -3.50
C PHE A 151 -4.38 37.29 -4.30
N ASP A 152 -4.76 38.50 -4.68
CA ASP A 152 -3.90 39.39 -5.46
C ASP A 152 -2.65 39.77 -4.67
N ARG A 153 -2.81 40.00 -3.36
CA ARG A 153 -1.68 40.21 -2.45
C ARG A 153 -0.91 38.91 -2.16
N LEU A 154 -1.58 37.74 -2.18
CA LEU A 154 -0.96 36.41 -1.99
C LEU A 154 0.06 36.09 -3.04
N VAL A 155 -0.23 36.52 -4.26
CA VAL A 155 0.66 36.26 -5.39
C VAL A 155 1.71 37.37 -5.54
N SER A 156 1.42 38.62 -5.16
CA SER A 156 2.27 39.77 -5.50
C SER A 156 3.29 40.22 -4.43
N GLN A 157 2.97 40.17 -3.13
CA GLN A 157 3.76 40.88 -2.11
C GLN A 157 4.65 40.00 -1.24
N GLY A 158 4.47 38.67 -1.24
CA GLY A 158 5.41 37.66 -0.73
C GLY A 158 5.74 37.66 0.77
N ASN A 159 5.54 38.76 1.49
CA ASN A 159 6.01 38.97 2.86
C ASN A 159 4.85 39.12 3.85
N TRP A 160 4.36 38.00 4.35
CA TRP A 160 3.32 37.99 5.38
C TRP A 160 3.41 36.81 6.31
N ASP A 161 2.68 36.95 7.41
CA ASP A 161 2.55 35.91 8.41
C ASP A 161 1.47 34.90 8.00
N HIS A 162 1.91 33.71 7.58
CA HIS A 162 1.01 32.61 7.24
C HIS A 162 0.11 32.22 8.42
N MET A 163 0.53 32.43 9.67
CA MET A 163 -0.30 32.12 10.84
C MET A 163 -1.45 33.11 11.01
N GLN A 164 -1.22 34.39 10.72
CA GLN A 164 -2.31 35.39 10.70
C GLN A 164 -3.28 35.11 9.56
N LEU A 165 -2.76 34.66 8.42
CA LEU A 165 -3.58 34.23 7.30
C LEU A 165 -4.47 33.04 7.64
N VAL A 166 -3.94 31.96 8.23
CA VAL A 166 -4.78 30.81 8.64
C VAL A 166 -5.84 31.26 9.64
N LYS A 167 -5.47 32.04 10.66
CA LYS A 167 -6.41 32.54 11.68
C LYS A 167 -7.54 33.36 11.08
N TYR A 168 -7.21 34.25 10.15
CA TYR A 168 -8.22 35.03 9.45
C TYR A 168 -9.12 34.13 8.60
N LEU A 169 -8.54 33.28 7.76
CA LEU A 169 -9.30 32.38 6.87
C LEU A 169 -10.18 31.40 7.64
N SER A 170 -9.72 30.89 8.79
CA SER A 170 -10.54 30.05 9.66
C SER A 170 -11.69 30.85 10.28
N SER A 171 -11.47 32.11 10.67
CA SER A 171 -12.54 32.95 11.25
C SER A 171 -13.64 33.32 10.27
N VAL A 172 -13.32 33.40 8.97
CA VAL A 172 -14.29 33.67 7.89
C VAL A 172 -14.75 32.40 7.17
N SER A 173 -14.33 31.22 7.63
CA SER A 173 -14.57 29.95 6.92
C SER A 173 -16.03 29.66 6.60
N SER A 174 -16.96 30.08 7.48
CA SER A 174 -18.40 29.90 7.30
C SER A 174 -19.04 30.85 6.27
N SER A 175 -18.37 31.93 5.89
CA SER A 175 -18.85 32.89 4.88
C SER A 175 -18.20 32.70 3.50
N LEU A 176 -17.24 31.76 3.37
CA LEU A 176 -16.56 31.45 2.11
C LEU A 176 -17.50 30.74 1.12
N LYS A 177 -17.52 31.21 -0.13
CA LYS A 177 -18.22 30.54 -1.24
C LYS A 177 -17.44 29.31 -1.70
N GLU A 178 -18.12 28.35 -2.31
CA GLU A 178 -17.47 27.13 -2.84
C GLU A 178 -16.34 27.42 -3.84
N ILE A 179 -16.51 28.45 -4.68
CA ILE A 179 -15.50 28.86 -5.67
C ILE A 179 -14.23 29.36 -4.99
N GLU A 180 -14.38 30.13 -3.92
CA GLU A 180 -13.25 30.65 -3.12
C GLU A 180 -12.54 29.52 -2.40
N MET A 181 -13.30 28.57 -1.84
CA MET A 181 -12.75 27.36 -1.24
C MET A 181 -11.97 26.51 -2.25
N LYS A 182 -12.50 26.30 -3.46
CA LYS A 182 -11.80 25.58 -4.53
C LYS A 182 -10.50 26.29 -4.93
N ARG A 183 -10.50 27.62 -5.02
CA ARG A 183 -9.28 28.41 -5.28
C ARG A 183 -8.26 28.23 -4.16
N LEU A 184 -8.66 28.34 -2.89
CA LEU A 184 -7.75 28.16 -1.75
C LEU A 184 -7.07 26.79 -1.73
N LYS A 185 -7.77 25.73 -2.13
CA LYS A 185 -7.22 24.36 -2.21
C LYS A 185 -6.06 24.24 -3.20
N VAL A 186 -6.13 24.94 -4.31
CA VAL A 186 -5.13 24.86 -5.40
C VAL A 186 -4.10 25.99 -5.38
N THR A 187 -4.23 26.96 -4.47
CA THR A 187 -3.28 28.08 -4.39
C THR A 187 -2.09 27.68 -3.52
N ALA A 188 -0.87 27.79 -4.07
CA ALA A 188 0.37 27.50 -3.35
C ALA A 188 0.76 28.67 -2.43
N ILE A 189 0.15 28.73 -1.25
CA ILE A 189 0.35 29.84 -0.28
C ILE A 189 1.01 29.40 1.02
N TRP A 190 1.09 28.09 1.27
CA TRP A 190 1.50 27.53 2.54
C TRP A 190 3.00 27.25 2.58
N PRO A 191 3.73 27.78 3.56
CA PRO A 191 5.16 27.51 3.69
C PRO A 191 5.43 26.10 4.21
N LYS A 192 6.50 25.49 3.72
CA LYS A 192 7.06 24.25 4.25
C LYS A 192 8.05 24.55 5.38
N GLU A 193 8.05 23.76 6.44
CA GLU A 193 9.05 23.79 7.51
C GLU A 193 10.45 23.60 6.90
N GLN A 194 11.31 24.62 7.04
CA GLN A 194 12.68 24.53 6.55
C GLN A 194 13.47 23.59 7.48
N GLY A 195 13.91 22.46 6.94
CA GLY A 195 14.85 21.59 7.65
C GLY A 195 16.13 22.35 7.98
N ALA A 196 16.76 22.04 9.11
CA ALA A 196 18.07 22.54 9.46
C ALA A 196 19.11 22.06 8.43
N GLY A 197 19.29 22.80 7.32
CA GLY A 197 20.36 22.52 6.35
C GLY A 197 20.01 22.64 4.85
N ILE A 198 19.29 23.67 4.38
CA ILE A 198 19.36 24.05 2.96
C ILE A 198 19.57 25.56 2.80
N GLN A 199 20.45 25.86 1.84
CA GLN A 199 21.21 27.08 1.62
C GLN A 199 20.35 28.32 1.31
N VAL A 200 20.72 29.42 1.99
CA VAL A 200 20.37 30.78 1.61
C VAL A 200 20.91 31.01 0.19
N ALA A 201 20.02 31.14 -0.79
CA ALA A 201 20.41 31.60 -2.11
C ALA A 201 20.95 33.04 -1.99
N LYS A 202 22.27 33.21 -2.06
CA LYS A 202 22.91 34.52 -2.15
C LYS A 202 22.65 35.07 -3.55
N THR A 203 21.76 36.05 -3.67
CA THR A 203 21.77 36.95 -4.83
C THR A 203 22.90 37.97 -4.67
N GLN A 204 23.43 38.46 -5.80
CA GLN A 204 24.61 39.33 -5.89
C GLN A 204 24.40 40.76 -5.32
N SER A 205 23.34 41.00 -4.53
CA SER A 205 22.94 42.33 -4.10
C SER A 205 22.52 42.39 -2.63
N GLY A 206 23.20 41.67 -1.73
CA GLY A 206 23.22 41.94 -0.27
C GLY A 206 21.90 41.90 0.52
N GLU A 207 20.74 41.84 -0.13
CA GLU A 207 19.42 41.77 0.51
C GLU A 207 19.00 40.31 0.63
N VAL A 208 18.98 39.83 1.87
CA VAL A 208 18.42 38.52 2.23
C VAL A 208 16.90 38.60 2.10
N LYS A 209 16.35 38.30 0.91
CA LYS A 209 14.93 37.95 0.78
C LYS A 209 14.79 36.46 1.01
N PRO A 210 14.16 35.99 2.10
CA PRO A 210 13.76 34.60 2.19
C PRO A 210 12.70 34.38 1.11
N SER A 211 13.11 33.77 -0.01
CA SER A 211 12.18 33.18 -0.95
C SER A 211 11.59 31.95 -0.26
N THR A 212 10.60 32.15 0.61
CA THR A 212 9.88 31.05 1.24
C THR A 212 9.11 30.33 0.14
N THR A 213 9.61 29.17 -0.28
CA THR A 213 8.90 28.30 -1.23
C THR A 213 7.56 27.91 -0.63
N ARG A 214 6.48 28.21 -1.35
CA ARG A 214 5.11 27.94 -0.93
C ARG A 214 4.53 26.75 -1.71
N PHE A 215 3.67 26.01 -1.05
CA PHE A 215 3.06 24.77 -1.53
C PHE A 215 1.54 24.82 -1.36
N MET A 216 0.85 23.94 -2.07
CA MET A 216 -0.58 23.70 -1.83
C MET A 216 -0.75 22.97 -0.49
N ALA A 217 -1.92 23.14 0.15
CA ALA A 217 -2.18 22.45 1.42
C ALA A 217 -2.09 20.93 1.24
N SER A 218 -2.60 20.42 0.11
CA SER A 218 -2.57 19.01 -0.26
C SER A 218 -1.17 18.43 -0.48
N GLU A 219 -0.14 19.25 -0.64
CA GLU A 219 1.24 18.81 -0.80
C GLU A 219 2.00 18.76 0.53
N LEU A 220 1.40 19.27 1.60
CA LEU A 220 2.01 19.37 2.92
C LEU A 220 1.37 18.41 3.91
N TYR A 221 2.14 18.09 4.94
CA TYR A 221 1.74 17.26 6.07
C TYR A 221 1.61 18.08 7.34
N VAL A 222 0.79 17.56 8.26
CA VAL A 222 0.71 18.10 9.62
C VAL A 222 2.07 18.06 10.32
N PRO A 223 2.36 19.00 11.23
CA PRO A 223 3.63 19.10 11.94
C PRO A 223 3.80 18.07 13.06
N SER A 224 3.75 16.79 12.68
CA SER A 224 3.96 15.66 13.59
C SER A 224 5.41 15.16 13.57
N PRO A 225 5.92 14.59 14.68
CA PRO A 225 7.25 13.99 14.74
C PRO A 225 7.46 12.90 13.67
N GLU A 226 6.44 12.09 13.41
CA GLU A 226 6.51 10.98 12.46
C GLU A 226 6.72 11.49 11.03
N MET A 227 5.99 12.54 10.62
CA MET A 227 6.13 13.12 9.28
C MET A 227 7.53 13.72 9.08
N ARG A 228 8.09 14.33 10.13
CA ARG A 228 9.48 14.84 10.12
C ARG A 228 10.49 13.70 9.99
N THR A 229 10.34 12.63 10.77
CA THR A 229 11.20 11.44 10.69
C THR A 229 11.18 10.80 9.31
N PHE A 230 10.03 10.81 8.63
CA PHE A 230 9.89 10.29 7.27
C PHE A 230 10.46 11.22 6.19
N GLY A 231 10.92 12.43 6.55
CA GLY A 231 11.38 13.44 5.59
C GLY A 231 10.26 14.01 4.73
N LEU A 232 9.00 13.84 5.13
CA LEU A 232 7.85 14.35 4.39
C LEU A 232 7.72 15.87 4.54
N PRO A 233 7.19 16.59 3.52
CA PRO A 233 7.08 18.03 3.56
C PRO A 233 6.03 18.50 4.58
N VAL A 234 6.49 18.89 5.76
CA VAL A 234 5.65 19.39 6.84
C VAL A 234 5.37 20.89 6.65
N ILE A 235 4.16 21.35 6.97
CA ILE A 235 3.82 22.77 7.00
C ILE A 235 4.58 23.50 8.11
N GLU A 236 5.14 24.67 7.82
CA GLU A 236 5.70 25.53 8.86
C GLU A 236 4.59 25.96 9.82
N TRP A 237 4.82 25.79 11.12
CA TRP A 237 3.78 26.04 12.13
C TRP A 237 4.36 26.65 13.39
N ASN A 238 3.91 27.86 13.74
CA ASN A 238 4.36 28.53 14.95
C ASN A 238 3.58 28.04 16.17
N GLY A 239 4.24 27.23 17.01
CA GLY A 239 3.70 26.74 18.28
C GLY A 239 3.27 25.27 18.24
N LYS A 240 2.48 24.85 19.24
CA LYS A 240 2.00 23.45 19.32
C LYS A 240 0.82 23.24 18.38
N TRP A 241 0.91 22.24 17.52
CA TRP A 241 -0.20 21.81 16.68
C TRP A 241 -1.32 21.20 17.52
N ARG A 242 -2.56 21.68 17.29
CA ARG A 242 -3.77 21.18 17.95
C ARG A 242 -4.79 20.82 16.89
N ARG A 243 -5.00 19.53 16.66
CA ARG A 243 -5.93 19.01 15.64
C ARG A 243 -7.33 19.63 15.71
N ASN A 244 -7.83 19.89 16.92
CA ASN A 244 -9.18 20.41 17.14
C ASN A 244 -9.27 21.95 17.08
N SER A 245 -8.17 22.66 16.82
CA SER A 245 -8.22 24.11 16.59
C SER A 245 -8.96 24.43 15.29
N GLU A 246 -9.59 25.60 15.23
CA GLU A 246 -10.30 26.05 14.03
C GLU A 246 -9.34 26.21 12.85
N GLU A 247 -8.11 26.64 13.12
CA GLU A 247 -7.03 26.76 12.16
C GLU A 247 -6.62 25.40 11.57
N ALA A 248 -6.45 24.38 12.43
CA ALA A 248 -6.11 23.04 11.98
C ALA A 248 -7.25 22.41 11.17
N LYS A 249 -8.50 22.47 11.66
CA LYS A 249 -9.68 21.97 10.92
C LYS A 249 -9.79 22.63 9.55
N PHE A 250 -9.54 23.93 9.48
CA PHE A 250 -9.55 24.68 8.24
C PHE A 250 -8.48 24.16 7.26
N LEU A 251 -7.21 24.03 7.68
CA LEU A 251 -6.16 23.50 6.82
C LEU A 251 -6.41 22.05 6.37
N LEU A 252 -6.96 21.21 7.25
CA LEU A 252 -7.40 19.86 6.89
C LEU A 252 -8.50 19.89 5.82
N SER A 253 -9.45 20.83 5.93
CA SER A 253 -10.50 21.02 4.92
C SER A 253 -9.94 21.45 3.56
N LEU A 254 -8.78 22.14 3.55
CA LEU A 254 -8.05 22.52 2.34
C LEU A 254 -7.23 21.37 1.73
N GLY A 255 -7.08 20.25 2.44
CA GLY A 255 -6.40 19.04 1.98
C GLY A 255 -5.07 18.76 2.66
N LEU A 256 -4.69 19.49 3.71
CA LEU A 256 -3.49 19.18 4.51
C LEU A 256 -3.51 17.72 4.97
N GLN A 257 -2.43 16.99 4.70
CA GLN A 257 -2.39 15.55 4.94
C GLN A 257 -2.04 15.22 6.40
N GLU A 258 -2.90 14.47 7.08
CA GLU A 258 -2.65 14.02 8.46
C GLU A 258 -1.67 12.84 8.55
N TYR A 259 -1.62 12.02 7.49
CA TYR A 259 -0.81 10.81 7.41
C TYR A 259 -0.47 10.50 5.95
N PRO A 260 0.64 9.78 5.70
CA PRO A 260 1.04 9.42 4.34
C PRO A 260 0.00 8.50 3.69
N PRO A 261 -0.32 8.70 2.41
CA PRO A 261 -1.12 7.75 1.64
C PRO A 261 -0.49 6.36 1.64
N LEU A 262 -1.30 5.33 1.40
CA LEU A 262 -0.83 3.93 1.40
C LEU A 262 0.40 3.72 0.50
N ALA A 263 0.38 4.24 -0.73
CA ALA A 263 1.52 4.11 -1.63
C ALA A 263 2.80 4.75 -1.06
N THR A 264 2.68 5.93 -0.46
CA THR A 264 3.81 6.67 0.13
C THR A 264 4.40 5.94 1.32
N ILE A 265 3.57 5.46 2.26
CA ILE A 265 4.09 4.76 3.45
C ILE A 265 4.74 3.41 3.09
N LEU A 266 4.18 2.69 2.11
CA LEU A 266 4.79 1.45 1.62
C LEU A 266 6.11 1.71 0.88
N GLN A 267 6.20 2.80 0.12
CA GLN A 267 7.45 3.22 -0.53
C GLN A 267 8.52 3.58 0.52
N LEU A 268 8.14 4.31 1.56
CA LEU A 268 9.03 4.63 2.69
C LEU A 268 9.48 3.37 3.44
N ALA A 269 8.61 2.37 3.56
CA ALA A 269 8.93 1.07 4.16
C ALA A 269 9.68 0.11 3.20
N SER A 270 9.96 0.51 1.97
CA SER A 270 10.67 -0.31 0.99
C SER A 270 12.20 -0.16 1.09
N PRO A 271 12.99 -1.09 0.50
CA PRO A 271 14.46 -0.99 0.43
C PRO A 271 15.01 0.28 -0.21
N SER A 272 14.19 0.99 -1.00
CA SER A 272 14.60 2.24 -1.65
C SER A 272 14.85 3.39 -0.67
N SER A 273 14.34 3.29 0.55
CA SER A 273 14.48 4.29 1.59
C SER A 273 15.61 3.94 2.55
N GLU A 274 16.15 4.97 3.22
CA GLU A 274 17.16 4.81 4.27
C GLU A 274 16.69 3.85 5.37
N THR A 275 17.63 3.09 5.96
CA THR A 275 17.32 2.03 6.93
C THR A 275 16.50 2.51 8.13
N ASN A 276 16.77 3.71 8.64
CA ASN A 276 16.04 4.26 9.79
C ASN A 276 14.60 4.67 9.40
N ILE A 277 14.45 5.40 8.29
CA ILE A 277 13.14 5.78 7.73
C ILE A 277 12.31 4.53 7.46
N ARG A 278 12.92 3.51 6.87
CA ARG A 278 12.27 2.24 6.53
C ARG A 278 11.67 1.55 7.76
N LYS A 279 12.45 1.42 8.84
CA LYS A 279 11.99 0.78 10.08
C LYS A 279 10.85 1.55 10.73
N GLU A 280 10.98 2.87 10.83
CA GLU A 280 9.96 3.73 11.44
C GLU A 280 8.68 3.78 10.58
N ALA A 281 8.81 3.82 9.25
CA ALA A 281 7.68 3.79 8.32
C ALA A 281 6.92 2.46 8.39
N LEU A 282 7.64 1.34 8.41
CA LEU A 282 7.03 0.01 8.57
C LEU A 282 6.30 -0.08 9.92
N LYS A 283 6.95 0.32 11.01
CA LYS A 283 6.34 0.34 12.34
C LYS A 283 5.07 1.20 12.36
N TYR A 284 5.12 2.41 11.83
CA TYR A 284 3.96 3.30 11.74
C TYR A 284 2.82 2.69 10.93
N PHE A 285 3.14 2.06 9.79
CA PHE A 285 2.17 1.37 8.96
C PHE A 285 1.45 0.25 9.73
N ILE A 286 2.21 -0.59 10.44
CA ILE A 286 1.67 -1.71 11.23
C ILE A 286 0.83 -1.21 12.42
N ASP A 287 1.33 -0.24 13.17
CA ASP A 287 0.64 0.31 14.35
C ASP A 287 -0.68 1.00 13.98
N ASN A 288 -0.74 1.62 12.79
CA ASN A 288 -1.92 2.34 12.30
C ASN A 288 -2.71 1.58 11.22
N PHE A 289 -2.41 0.30 10.99
CA PHE A 289 -2.98 -0.48 9.88
C PHE A 289 -4.51 -0.48 9.90
N LYS A 290 -5.08 -0.88 11.04
CA LYS A 290 -6.53 -1.05 11.21
C LYS A 290 -7.29 0.26 11.01
N GLU A 291 -6.79 1.35 11.57
CA GLU A 291 -7.49 2.65 11.58
C GLU A 291 -7.33 3.43 10.27
N LYS A 292 -6.14 3.40 9.64
CA LYS A 292 -5.80 4.30 8.51
C LYS A 292 -5.71 3.61 7.16
N TYR A 293 -5.32 2.34 7.12
CA TYR A 293 -4.91 1.68 5.87
C TYR A 293 -5.79 0.50 5.45
N SER A 294 -6.41 -0.20 6.41
CA SER A 294 -7.18 -1.44 6.20
C SER A 294 -8.21 -1.34 5.07
N SER A 295 -8.94 -0.22 4.97
CA SER A 295 -9.99 -0.01 3.97
C SER A 295 -9.48 0.12 2.53
N LYS A 296 -8.23 0.57 2.35
CA LYS A 296 -7.60 0.76 1.02
C LYS A 296 -6.58 -0.33 0.71
N TYR A 297 -6.16 -1.10 1.71
CA TYR A 297 -5.13 -2.12 1.57
C TYR A 297 -5.68 -3.38 0.91
N LYS A 298 -5.04 -3.78 -0.19
CA LYS A 298 -5.33 -5.04 -0.88
C LYS A 298 -4.02 -5.75 -1.22
N ALA A 299 -3.70 -6.81 -0.48
CA ALA A 299 -2.45 -7.53 -0.56
C ALA A 299 -2.06 -7.95 -2.00
N HIS A 300 -3.04 -8.39 -2.82
CA HIS A 300 -2.79 -8.84 -4.18
C HIS A 300 -2.49 -7.71 -5.20
N GLU A 301 -2.84 -6.46 -4.89
CA GLU A 301 -2.55 -5.29 -5.75
C GLU A 301 -1.18 -4.67 -5.43
N ILE A 302 -0.60 -5.01 -4.28
CA ILE A 302 0.67 -4.44 -3.85
C ILE A 302 1.83 -5.06 -4.62
N ARG A 303 2.64 -4.18 -5.21
CA ARG A 303 3.87 -4.54 -5.95
C ARG A 303 5.14 -4.04 -5.28
N ILE A 304 5.01 -3.19 -4.27
CA ILE A 304 6.13 -2.65 -3.50
C ILE A 304 6.61 -3.76 -2.56
N GLN A 305 7.90 -4.07 -2.61
CA GLN A 305 8.55 -4.98 -1.67
C GLN A 305 8.85 -4.18 -0.40
N PHE A 306 8.09 -4.44 0.67
CA PHE A 306 8.22 -3.69 1.94
C PHE A 306 8.23 -4.62 3.17
N LEU A 307 7.86 -5.88 3.01
CA LEU A 307 7.83 -6.83 4.11
C LEU A 307 9.22 -7.44 4.30
N PRO A 308 9.87 -7.23 5.45
CA PRO A 308 11.13 -7.88 5.74
C PRO A 308 10.93 -9.39 5.86
N CYS A 309 11.84 -10.15 5.27
CA CYS A 309 11.89 -11.60 5.38
C CYS A 309 12.83 -12.05 6.51
N THR A 310 12.93 -13.35 6.76
CA THR A 310 13.89 -13.93 7.71
C THR A 310 15.32 -13.48 7.39
N ASP A 311 15.67 -13.36 6.11
CA ASP A 311 16.91 -12.72 5.69
C ASP A 311 16.78 -11.19 5.81
N PRO A 312 17.66 -10.52 6.58
CA PRO A 312 17.50 -9.11 6.94
C PRO A 312 17.63 -8.13 5.76
N ASN A 313 18.21 -8.59 4.65
CA ASN A 313 18.40 -7.82 3.43
C ASN A 313 17.34 -8.10 2.36
N VAL A 314 16.45 -9.06 2.60
CA VAL A 314 15.42 -9.47 1.63
C VAL A 314 14.09 -8.88 2.05
N PHE A 315 13.46 -8.17 1.12
CA PHE A 315 12.14 -7.61 1.28
C PHE A 315 11.24 -8.14 0.18
N GLU A 316 10.00 -8.44 0.53
CA GLU A 316 9.05 -9.03 -0.40
C GLU A 316 7.71 -8.32 -0.38
N THR A 317 6.92 -8.66 -1.39
CA THR A 317 5.49 -8.31 -1.41
C THR A 317 4.69 -9.27 -0.52
N PRO A 318 3.46 -8.91 -0.11
CA PRO A 318 2.59 -9.82 0.64
C PRO A 318 2.34 -11.17 -0.02
N MET A 319 2.37 -11.23 -1.36
CA MET A 319 2.21 -12.46 -2.14
C MET A 319 3.53 -13.19 -2.42
N GLY A 320 4.68 -12.55 -2.15
CA GLY A 320 6.03 -13.08 -2.38
C GLY A 320 6.65 -13.77 -1.16
N CYS A 321 6.14 -13.50 0.05
CA CYS A 321 6.58 -14.13 1.28
C CYS A 321 5.48 -14.97 1.95
N PHE A 322 5.87 -15.84 2.87
CA PHE A 322 4.96 -16.74 3.60
C PHE A 322 5.17 -16.68 5.11
N SER A 323 4.13 -16.92 5.90
CA SER A 323 4.24 -16.84 7.37
C SER A 323 4.90 -18.08 7.99
N ASN A 324 4.79 -19.26 7.36
CA ASN A 324 5.47 -20.46 7.83
C ASN A 324 6.95 -20.47 7.37
N PRO A 325 7.93 -20.47 8.30
CA PRO A 325 9.35 -20.53 7.96
C PRO A 325 9.77 -21.80 7.22
N ASP A 326 9.06 -22.92 7.36
CA ASP A 326 9.45 -24.19 6.74
C ASP A 326 9.49 -24.12 5.20
N CYS A 327 8.84 -23.13 4.59
CA CYS A 327 8.90 -22.91 3.15
C CYS A 327 10.31 -22.53 2.64
N THR A 328 11.20 -22.07 3.53
CA THR A 328 12.60 -21.74 3.16
C THR A 328 13.39 -22.96 2.69
N ILE A 329 12.97 -24.17 3.08
CA ILE A 329 13.54 -25.45 2.60
C ILE A 329 13.51 -25.53 1.07
N MET A 330 12.47 -24.97 0.43
CA MET A 330 12.34 -24.88 -1.03
C MET A 330 12.76 -23.50 -1.58
N LYS A 331 13.60 -22.77 -0.84
CA LYS A 331 14.08 -21.42 -1.18
C LYS A 331 12.96 -20.40 -1.37
N PHE A 332 11.83 -20.54 -0.67
CA PHE A 332 10.81 -19.48 -0.59
C PHE A 332 11.16 -18.50 0.52
N HIS A 333 10.69 -17.25 0.40
CA HIS A 333 10.91 -16.24 1.41
C HIS A 333 9.89 -16.37 2.54
N ALA A 334 10.37 -16.47 3.78
CA ALA A 334 9.53 -16.45 4.96
C ALA A 334 9.52 -15.04 5.59
N LEU A 335 8.35 -14.61 6.06
CA LEU A 335 8.15 -13.35 6.75
C LEU A 335 8.98 -13.30 8.04
N HIS A 336 9.57 -12.14 8.34
CA HIS A 336 10.32 -11.92 9.56
C HIS A 336 9.50 -12.24 10.81
N GLN A 337 10.14 -12.82 11.83
CA GLN A 337 9.48 -13.37 13.03
C GLN A 337 8.54 -12.36 13.70
N ASP A 338 8.98 -11.11 13.83
CA ASP A 338 8.22 -10.03 14.47
C ASP A 338 6.90 -9.70 13.77
N LEU A 339 6.72 -10.03 12.49
CA LEU A 339 5.50 -9.71 11.75
C LEU A 339 4.57 -10.91 11.58
N ARG A 340 5.00 -12.12 11.95
CA ARG A 340 4.21 -13.35 11.75
C ARG A 340 2.88 -13.34 12.48
N PHE A 341 2.80 -12.69 13.64
CA PHE A 341 1.56 -12.58 14.41
C PHE A 341 0.50 -11.71 13.73
N ARG A 342 0.88 -10.87 12.76
CA ARG A 342 -0.02 -10.05 11.93
C ARG A 342 -0.04 -10.47 10.48
N ALA A 343 0.48 -11.65 10.14
CA ALA A 343 0.58 -12.12 8.76
C ALA A 343 -0.79 -12.11 8.03
N GLU A 344 -1.85 -12.52 8.73
CA GLU A 344 -3.21 -12.53 8.19
C GLU A 344 -3.72 -11.12 7.87
N GLU A 345 -3.49 -10.14 8.75
CA GLU A 345 -3.86 -8.73 8.52
C GLU A 345 -3.17 -8.16 7.28
N LEU A 346 -1.92 -8.57 7.06
CA LEU A 346 -1.11 -8.15 5.91
C LEU A 346 -1.44 -8.93 4.64
N GLY A 347 -2.33 -9.93 4.71
CA GLY A 347 -2.68 -10.81 3.59
C GLY A 347 -1.54 -11.73 3.15
N VAL A 348 -0.59 -12.02 4.06
CA VAL A 348 0.51 -12.96 3.84
C VAL A 348 -0.01 -14.38 4.04
N ARG A 349 0.19 -15.24 3.04
CA ARG A 349 -0.25 -16.65 3.11
C ARG A 349 0.64 -17.47 4.02
N GLN A 350 0.10 -18.53 4.61
CA GLN A 350 0.90 -19.43 5.43
C GLN A 350 1.87 -20.27 4.60
N HIS A 351 1.42 -20.73 3.43
CA HIS A 351 2.17 -21.63 2.56
C HIS A 351 2.12 -21.16 1.10
N PRO A 352 3.13 -21.50 0.27
CA PRO A 352 3.06 -21.37 -1.17
C PRO A 352 1.90 -22.15 -1.77
N SER A 353 1.38 -21.70 -2.92
CA SER A 353 0.33 -22.44 -3.62
C SER A 353 0.88 -23.77 -4.18
N ARG A 354 -0.01 -24.74 -4.41
CA ARG A 354 0.35 -26.03 -5.03
C ARG A 354 1.10 -25.85 -6.36
N GLU A 355 0.73 -24.85 -7.17
CA GLU A 355 1.40 -24.54 -8.43
C GLU A 355 2.81 -23.98 -8.21
N GLN A 356 2.99 -23.11 -7.21
CA GLN A 356 4.31 -22.58 -6.84
C GLN A 356 5.25 -23.69 -6.34
N LEU A 357 4.74 -24.61 -5.52
CA LEU A 357 5.51 -25.76 -5.01
C LEU A 357 5.99 -26.66 -6.15
N ILE A 358 5.09 -27.05 -7.06
CA ILE A 358 5.45 -27.90 -8.22
C ILE A 358 6.44 -27.18 -9.14
N SER A 359 6.18 -25.91 -9.46
CA SER A 359 7.06 -25.12 -10.32
C SER A 359 8.47 -25.01 -9.72
N ARG A 360 8.56 -24.75 -8.42
CA ARG A 360 9.85 -24.65 -7.71
C ARG A 360 10.60 -25.98 -7.71
N LEU A 361 9.91 -27.10 -7.50
CA LEU A 361 10.49 -28.43 -7.54
C LEU A 361 11.06 -28.79 -8.91
N VAL A 362 10.39 -28.39 -10.00
CA VAL A 362 10.85 -28.62 -11.37
C VAL A 362 12.04 -27.73 -11.73
N GLN A 363 12.01 -26.46 -11.33
CA GLN A 363 13.07 -25.50 -11.63
C GLN A 363 14.35 -25.76 -10.83
N ASN A 364 14.21 -26.20 -9.58
CA ASN A 364 15.31 -26.46 -8.67
C ASN A 364 15.10 -27.82 -7.98
N PRO A 365 15.32 -28.94 -8.70
CA PRO A 365 15.24 -30.26 -8.09
C PRO A 365 16.33 -30.43 -7.02
N PRO A 366 16.10 -31.25 -5.98
CA PRO A 366 17.07 -31.44 -4.89
C PRO A 366 18.43 -31.93 -5.40
N GLU A 367 19.50 -31.26 -4.98
CA GLU A 367 20.89 -31.56 -5.40
C GLU A 367 21.58 -32.61 -4.54
N SER A 368 20.90 -33.17 -3.54
CA SER A 368 21.45 -34.27 -2.72
C SER A 368 20.33 -35.05 -2.06
N GLU A 369 20.64 -36.26 -1.59
CA GLU A 369 19.69 -37.07 -0.82
C GLU A 369 19.26 -36.40 0.49
N VAL A 370 20.16 -35.64 1.12
CA VAL A 370 19.86 -34.90 2.37
C VAL A 370 18.85 -33.79 2.10
N VAL A 371 19.10 -32.97 1.08
CA VAL A 371 18.18 -31.90 0.66
C VAL A 371 16.86 -32.48 0.15
N ALA A 372 16.90 -33.61 -0.56
CA ALA A 372 15.70 -34.32 -1.02
C ALA A 372 14.82 -34.76 0.15
N ARG A 373 15.42 -35.34 1.20
CA ARG A 373 14.70 -35.71 2.43
C ARG A 373 13.96 -34.54 3.05
N GLU A 374 14.60 -33.37 3.13
CA GLU A 374 13.99 -32.17 3.70
C GLU A 374 12.87 -31.62 2.79
N ILE A 375 13.13 -31.46 1.49
CA ILE A 375 12.14 -30.96 0.52
C ILE A 375 10.92 -31.89 0.44
N PHE A 376 11.13 -33.19 0.31
CA PHE A 376 10.03 -34.15 0.24
C PHE A 376 9.30 -34.27 1.58
N GLY A 377 10.01 -34.13 2.71
CA GLY A 377 9.40 -34.04 4.03
C GLY A 377 8.49 -32.82 4.17
N TYR A 378 8.91 -31.66 3.67
CA TYR A 378 8.09 -30.45 3.64
C TYR A 378 6.87 -30.63 2.72
N LEU A 379 7.07 -31.14 1.50
CA LEU A 379 5.98 -31.42 0.56
C LEU A 379 4.99 -32.46 1.12
N ALA A 380 5.47 -33.41 1.93
CA ALA A 380 4.61 -34.35 2.64
C ALA A 380 3.63 -33.66 3.59
N SER A 381 4.09 -32.62 4.31
CA SER A 381 3.22 -31.81 5.18
C SER A 381 2.12 -31.07 4.41
N GLN A 382 2.33 -30.82 3.11
CA GLN A 382 1.42 -30.08 2.24
C GLN A 382 0.56 -31.01 1.35
N GLN A 383 0.61 -32.33 1.54
CA GLN A 383 -0.10 -33.33 0.71
C GLN A 383 -1.60 -33.03 0.54
N ALA A 384 -2.27 -32.55 1.58
CA ALA A 384 -3.69 -32.23 1.56
C ALA A 384 -4.07 -31.13 0.55
N ASN A 385 -3.09 -30.33 0.11
CA ASN A 385 -3.31 -29.22 -0.84
C ASN A 385 -3.20 -29.66 -2.31
N PHE A 386 -2.70 -30.87 -2.59
CA PHE A 386 -2.53 -31.40 -3.94
C PHE A 386 -3.76 -32.19 -4.38
N ASN A 387 -4.09 -32.13 -5.68
CA ASN A 387 -5.17 -32.90 -6.28
C ASN A 387 -4.67 -34.04 -7.18
N SER A 388 -5.58 -34.84 -7.72
CA SER A 388 -5.26 -35.98 -8.58
C SER A 388 -4.48 -35.60 -9.85
N TYR A 389 -4.74 -34.41 -10.42
CA TYR A 389 -3.99 -33.90 -11.58
C TYR A 389 -2.53 -33.61 -11.20
N ASP A 390 -2.31 -32.98 -10.06
CA ASP A 390 -0.97 -32.67 -9.56
C ASP A 390 -0.16 -33.95 -9.31
N TRP A 391 -0.77 -34.97 -8.70
CA TRP A 391 -0.12 -36.28 -8.47
C TRP A 391 0.25 -36.99 -9.77
N ASN A 392 -0.66 -36.99 -10.77
CA ASN A 392 -0.37 -37.57 -12.08
C ASN A 392 0.80 -36.85 -12.76
N LYS A 393 0.85 -35.52 -12.66
CA LYS A 393 1.95 -34.71 -13.19
C LYS A 393 3.27 -35.04 -12.48
N LEU A 394 3.28 -35.05 -11.15
CA LEU A 394 4.47 -35.37 -10.34
C LEU A 394 5.03 -36.76 -10.67
N GLY A 395 4.18 -37.76 -10.89
CA GLY A 395 4.64 -39.10 -11.23
C GLY A 395 5.43 -39.23 -12.53
N GLY A 396 5.29 -38.28 -13.46
CA GLY A 396 6.05 -38.22 -14.71
C GLY A 396 7.26 -37.29 -14.69
N LEU A 397 7.47 -36.52 -13.61
CA LEU A 397 8.55 -35.53 -13.53
C LEU A 397 9.84 -36.15 -13.00
N TYR A 398 10.98 -35.72 -13.54
CA TYR A 398 12.30 -36.19 -13.14
C TYR A 398 12.89 -35.27 -12.07
N PHE A 399 12.63 -35.55 -10.81
CA PHE A 399 13.12 -34.73 -9.69
C PHE A 399 13.70 -35.55 -8.53
N ILE A 400 13.59 -36.88 -8.54
CA ILE A 400 14.17 -37.72 -7.49
C ILE A 400 15.66 -37.89 -7.77
N PRO A 401 16.56 -37.43 -6.89
CA PRO A 401 17.99 -37.54 -7.10
C PRO A 401 18.47 -38.95 -6.73
N ILE A 402 19.20 -39.58 -7.64
CA ILE A 402 19.88 -40.86 -7.42
C ILE A 402 21.34 -40.69 -7.83
N ARG A 403 22.27 -41.33 -7.11
CA ARG A 403 23.68 -41.36 -7.51
C ARG A 403 23.85 -42.28 -8.71
N ASP A 404 24.57 -41.80 -9.73
CA ASP A 404 24.91 -42.61 -10.90
C ASP A 404 25.76 -43.81 -10.45
N LYS A 405 25.40 -45.00 -10.94
CA LYS A 405 26.07 -46.26 -10.63
C LYS A 405 27.50 -46.28 -11.19
N ALA A 406 27.73 -45.65 -12.35
CA ALA A 406 29.05 -45.57 -12.97
C ALA A 406 29.92 -44.43 -12.40
N HIS A 407 29.29 -43.34 -11.94
CA HIS A 407 29.97 -42.16 -11.43
C HIS A 407 29.32 -41.71 -10.12
N PRO A 408 29.78 -42.21 -8.95
CA PRO A 408 29.11 -41.94 -7.66
C PRO A 408 28.97 -40.45 -7.30
N ASN A 409 29.81 -39.60 -7.90
CA ASN A 409 29.78 -38.14 -7.70
C ASN A 409 28.77 -37.42 -8.61
N LYS A 410 28.12 -38.12 -9.54
CA LYS A 410 27.14 -37.56 -10.47
C LYS A 410 25.73 -37.92 -10.02
N ILE A 411 24.85 -36.92 -9.97
CA ILE A 411 23.43 -37.12 -9.64
C ILE A 411 22.64 -37.22 -10.93
N VAL A 412 21.79 -38.23 -11.00
CA VAL A 412 20.82 -38.46 -12.07
C VAL A 412 19.44 -38.30 -11.48
N TYR A 413 18.61 -37.50 -12.15
CA TYR A 413 17.22 -37.34 -11.77
C TYR A 413 16.36 -38.41 -12.42
N THR A 414 15.49 -39.03 -11.64
CA THR A 414 14.53 -40.01 -12.13
C THR A 414 13.10 -39.65 -11.75
N ASN A 415 12.14 -40.30 -12.42
CA ASN A 415 10.73 -40.11 -12.15
C ASN A 415 10.23 -41.05 -11.03
N PRO A 416 9.24 -40.63 -10.22
CA PRO A 416 8.67 -41.46 -9.16
C PRO A 416 8.21 -42.85 -9.60
N ARG A 417 7.60 -42.98 -10.79
CA ARG A 417 7.03 -44.25 -11.27
C ARG A 417 8.06 -45.34 -11.58
N SER A 418 9.32 -44.94 -11.78
CA SER A 418 10.45 -45.85 -12.02
C SER A 418 11.23 -46.23 -10.76
N CYS A 419 10.79 -45.74 -9.59
CA CYS A 419 11.48 -45.95 -8.31
C CYS A 419 10.74 -46.92 -7.39
N PHE A 420 11.52 -47.55 -6.51
CA PHE A 420 11.02 -48.48 -5.50
C PHE A 420 11.61 -48.17 -4.12
N PHE A 421 10.86 -48.43 -3.04
CA PHE A 421 11.36 -48.23 -1.67
C PHE A 421 12.19 -49.41 -1.16
N LYS A 422 11.81 -50.64 -1.52
CA LYS A 422 12.43 -51.87 -1.03
C LYS A 422 12.80 -52.78 -2.17
N SER A 423 13.93 -53.46 -2.03
CA SER A 423 14.28 -54.61 -2.86
C SER A 423 13.93 -55.88 -2.12
N SER A 424 13.24 -56.80 -2.78
CA SER A 424 13.03 -58.17 -2.31
C SER A 424 14.31 -59.00 -2.38
N GLU A 425 15.22 -58.71 -3.32
CA GLU A 425 16.45 -59.46 -3.55
C GLU A 425 17.67 -58.54 -3.76
N GLU A 426 18.83 -58.94 -3.22
CA GLU A 426 20.06 -58.12 -3.28
C GLU A 426 20.66 -58.06 -4.70
N SER A 427 20.52 -59.13 -5.49
CA SER A 427 20.94 -59.20 -6.91
C SER A 427 20.18 -58.25 -7.83
N LEU A 428 18.96 -57.85 -7.46
CA LEU A 428 18.11 -56.96 -8.26
C LEU A 428 18.37 -55.48 -7.96
N ARG A 429 19.17 -55.17 -6.94
CA ARG A 429 19.55 -53.79 -6.57
C ARG A 429 20.25 -53.06 -7.70
N GLU A 430 20.98 -53.78 -8.55
CA GLU A 430 21.74 -53.21 -9.65
C GLU A 430 20.88 -52.86 -10.88
N TYR A 431 19.65 -53.34 -10.96
CA TYR A 431 18.81 -53.19 -12.15
C TYR A 431 17.64 -52.22 -11.98
N PHE A 432 17.14 -52.08 -10.75
CA PHE A 432 16.10 -51.11 -10.42
C PHE A 432 16.67 -49.90 -9.66
N SER A 433 15.88 -48.83 -9.62
CA SER A 433 16.20 -47.60 -8.89
C SER A 433 15.53 -47.63 -7.52
N TYR A 434 16.31 -47.88 -6.47
CA TYR A 434 15.82 -47.91 -5.10
C TYR A 434 16.11 -46.59 -4.40
N VAL A 435 15.13 -46.07 -3.67
CA VAL A 435 15.23 -44.78 -2.99
C VAL A 435 14.65 -44.87 -1.58
N ASP A 436 15.33 -44.25 -0.62
CA ASP A 436 14.83 -44.07 0.74
C ASP A 436 15.25 -42.71 1.28
N PHE A 437 14.28 -41.83 1.50
CA PHE A 437 14.50 -40.50 2.06
C PHE A 437 13.91 -40.38 3.47
N GLY A 438 13.55 -41.50 4.11
CA GLY A 438 12.92 -41.53 5.43
C GLY A 438 11.39 -41.47 5.38
N GLU A 439 10.75 -41.85 6.49
CA GLU A 439 9.31 -42.15 6.55
C GLU A 439 8.42 -41.01 6.04
N LYS A 440 8.69 -39.76 6.46
CA LYS A 440 7.88 -38.60 6.06
C LYS A 440 7.98 -38.32 4.55
N ALA A 441 9.19 -38.29 4.01
CA ALA A 441 9.45 -38.06 2.60
C ALA A 441 8.89 -39.20 1.73
N ASN A 442 9.03 -40.44 2.18
CA ASN A 442 8.55 -41.61 1.45
C ASN A 442 7.02 -41.62 1.34
N LYS A 443 6.27 -41.10 2.32
CA LYS A 443 4.81 -40.91 2.19
C LYS A 443 4.43 -40.00 1.01
N PHE A 444 5.20 -38.93 0.78
CA PHE A 444 5.01 -38.04 -0.37
C PHE A 444 5.36 -38.73 -1.68
N LEU A 445 6.48 -39.43 -1.71
CA LEU A 445 6.93 -40.16 -2.90
C LEU A 445 5.98 -41.31 -3.28
N LEU A 446 5.41 -42.00 -2.30
CA LEU A 446 4.36 -43.00 -2.51
C LEU A 446 3.15 -42.38 -3.21
N SER A 447 2.72 -41.19 -2.77
CA SER A 447 1.63 -40.43 -3.40
C SER A 447 1.98 -39.94 -4.82
N CYS A 448 3.26 -39.70 -5.11
CA CYS A 448 3.75 -39.38 -6.45
C CYS A 448 3.82 -40.61 -7.38
N GLY A 449 3.74 -41.84 -6.85
CA GLY A 449 3.76 -43.08 -7.62
C GLY A 449 5.02 -43.94 -7.45
N VAL A 450 5.89 -43.66 -6.48
CA VAL A 450 6.95 -44.60 -6.07
C VAL A 450 6.29 -45.85 -5.49
N LYS A 451 6.67 -47.03 -5.97
CA LYS A 451 6.11 -48.29 -5.50
C LYS A 451 6.89 -48.85 -4.31
N THR A 452 6.26 -49.68 -3.51
CA THR A 452 6.97 -50.36 -2.41
C THR A 452 8.02 -51.33 -2.93
N GLU A 453 7.63 -52.16 -3.90
CA GLU A 453 8.44 -53.19 -4.52
C GLU A 453 8.10 -53.33 -6.01
N PRO A 454 9.02 -53.82 -6.85
CA PRO A 454 8.73 -54.09 -8.26
C PRO A 454 7.63 -55.13 -8.43
N SER A 455 6.69 -54.84 -9.32
CA SER A 455 5.59 -55.71 -9.70
C SER A 455 6.05 -56.81 -10.68
N PRO A 456 5.31 -57.93 -10.80
CA PRO A 456 5.59 -58.96 -11.80
C PRO A 456 5.67 -58.43 -13.24
N MET A 457 4.92 -57.36 -13.56
CA MET A 457 5.00 -56.68 -14.86
C MET A 457 6.35 -55.97 -15.04
N GLU A 458 6.87 -55.31 -14.01
CA GLU A 458 8.19 -54.66 -14.06
C GLU A 458 9.32 -55.69 -14.14
N PHE A 459 9.19 -56.84 -13.48
CA PHE A 459 10.12 -57.95 -13.65
C PHE A 459 10.08 -58.53 -15.07
N ALA A 460 8.90 -58.67 -15.66
CA ALA A 460 8.75 -59.11 -17.04
C ALA A 460 9.40 -58.13 -18.04
N GLU A 461 9.12 -56.83 -17.92
CA GLU A 461 9.77 -55.78 -18.73
C GLU A 461 11.29 -55.78 -18.55
N PHE A 462 11.75 -55.95 -17.31
CA PHE A 462 13.17 -56.07 -16.99
C PHE A 462 13.84 -57.26 -17.69
N LEU A 463 13.25 -58.47 -17.60
CA LEU A 463 13.80 -59.65 -18.24
C LEU A 463 13.84 -59.49 -19.77
N VAL A 464 12.81 -58.92 -20.39
CA VAL A 464 12.81 -58.64 -21.84
C VAL A 464 14.00 -57.76 -22.24
N ARG A 465 14.37 -56.78 -21.40
CA ARG A 465 15.43 -55.82 -21.69
C ARG A 465 16.84 -56.34 -21.39
N SER A 466 17.02 -57.04 -20.26
CA SER A 466 18.35 -57.35 -19.68
C SER A 466 18.48 -58.79 -19.20
N SER A 467 17.75 -59.76 -19.76
CA SER A 467 17.82 -61.17 -19.31
C SER A 467 19.23 -61.75 -19.31
N ARG A 468 20.05 -61.46 -20.34
CA ARG A 468 21.42 -61.99 -20.46
C ARG A 468 22.36 -61.43 -19.40
N GLU A 469 22.36 -60.11 -19.23
CA GLU A 469 23.16 -59.42 -18.21
C GLU A 469 22.77 -59.92 -16.81
N PHE A 470 21.47 -60.07 -16.56
CA PHE A 470 20.97 -60.61 -15.31
C PHE A 470 21.42 -62.05 -15.08
N TRP A 471 21.30 -62.92 -16.09
CA TRP A 471 21.74 -64.31 -16.01
C TRP A 471 23.24 -64.43 -15.73
N GLU A 472 24.06 -63.64 -16.41
CA GLU A 472 25.51 -63.57 -16.14
C GLU A 472 25.81 -63.10 -14.72
N SER A 473 25.03 -62.13 -14.19
CA SER A 473 25.20 -61.63 -12.82
C SER A 473 24.75 -62.61 -11.73
N VAL A 474 23.78 -63.48 -12.02
CA VAL A 474 23.28 -64.50 -11.09
C VAL A 474 24.26 -65.69 -10.99
N GLY A 475 25.09 -65.89 -12.01
CA GLY A 475 26.12 -66.94 -12.05
C GLY A 475 25.51 -68.34 -11.96
N ASP A 476 26.11 -69.21 -11.14
CA ASP A 476 25.68 -70.61 -10.97
C ASP A 476 24.36 -70.79 -10.19
N ASN A 477 23.70 -69.71 -9.75
CA ASN A 477 22.50 -69.79 -8.91
C ASN A 477 21.20 -69.79 -9.74
N VAL A 478 20.96 -70.90 -10.43
CA VAL A 478 19.81 -71.12 -11.32
C VAL A 478 18.47 -70.89 -10.61
N ASP A 479 18.37 -71.28 -9.33
CA ASP A 479 17.14 -71.17 -8.54
C ASP A 479 16.65 -69.72 -8.37
N LYS A 480 17.57 -68.75 -8.33
CA LYS A 480 17.21 -67.32 -8.25
C LYS A 480 16.60 -66.79 -9.54
N TYR A 481 17.12 -67.20 -10.70
CA TYR A 481 16.49 -66.81 -11.96
C TYR A 481 15.11 -67.48 -12.11
N LEU A 482 15.01 -68.75 -11.70
CA LEU A 482 13.75 -69.49 -11.68
C LEU A 482 12.73 -68.90 -10.69
N SER A 483 13.12 -68.36 -9.53
CA SER A 483 12.19 -67.74 -8.59
C SER A 483 11.45 -66.54 -9.21
N ILE A 484 12.16 -65.71 -9.99
CA ILE A 484 11.57 -64.58 -10.72
C ILE A 484 10.65 -65.07 -11.83
N LEU A 485 11.07 -66.05 -12.62
CA LEU A 485 10.22 -66.67 -13.64
C LEU A 485 8.96 -67.29 -13.03
N ARG A 486 9.07 -67.95 -11.87
CA ARG A 486 7.92 -68.50 -11.13
C ARG A 486 6.98 -67.38 -10.67
N ASN A 487 7.50 -66.26 -10.16
CA ASN A 487 6.69 -65.11 -9.75
C ASN A 487 5.91 -64.50 -10.94
N ILE A 488 6.57 -64.37 -12.09
CA ILE A 488 5.96 -63.96 -13.36
C ILE A 488 4.89 -64.96 -13.79
N ALA A 489 5.18 -66.27 -13.72
CA ALA A 489 4.26 -67.34 -14.12
C ALA A 489 2.99 -67.38 -13.25
N ILE A 490 3.11 -67.18 -11.92
CA ILE A 490 1.99 -67.08 -10.99
C ILE A 490 1.05 -65.93 -11.40
N ASN A 491 1.61 -64.83 -11.91
CA ASN A 491 0.86 -63.65 -12.32
C ASN A 491 0.64 -63.56 -13.85
N SER A 492 0.76 -64.69 -14.55
CA SER A 492 0.70 -64.76 -16.02
C SER A 492 -0.58 -64.18 -16.62
N ASN A 493 -1.73 -64.34 -15.96
CA ASN A 493 -3.01 -63.76 -16.42
C ASN A 493 -2.96 -62.23 -16.52
N SER A 494 -2.32 -61.56 -15.57
CA SER A 494 -2.16 -60.10 -15.57
C SER A 494 -1.23 -59.64 -16.69
N ILE A 495 -0.18 -60.42 -16.98
CA ILE A 495 0.78 -60.14 -18.05
C ILE A 495 0.13 -60.36 -19.43
N TYR A 496 -0.68 -61.41 -19.58
CA TYR A 496 -1.41 -61.71 -20.81
C TYR A 496 -2.37 -60.58 -21.22
N ASN A 497 -2.97 -59.89 -20.25
CA ASN A 497 -3.81 -58.72 -20.52
C ASN A 497 -3.02 -57.57 -21.17
N ASN A 498 -1.72 -57.45 -20.89
CA ASN A 498 -0.81 -56.56 -21.60
C ASN A 498 -0.21 -57.28 -22.83
N LYS A 499 -0.98 -57.30 -23.92
CA LYS A 499 -0.60 -57.99 -25.17
C LYS A 499 0.74 -57.53 -25.74
N ALA A 500 1.14 -56.27 -25.53
CA ALA A 500 2.40 -55.75 -26.03
C ALA A 500 3.59 -56.43 -25.33
N LEU A 501 3.62 -56.35 -24.00
CA LEU A 501 4.66 -56.97 -23.18
C LEU A 501 4.72 -58.49 -23.37
N TYR A 502 3.56 -59.15 -23.39
CA TYR A 502 3.50 -60.60 -23.59
C TYR A 502 4.12 -61.04 -24.93
N ASN A 503 3.85 -60.30 -26.01
CA ASN A 503 4.43 -60.60 -27.32
C ASN A 503 5.95 -60.37 -27.36
N GLU A 504 6.46 -59.38 -26.64
CA GLU A 504 7.90 -59.15 -26.49
C GLU A 504 8.55 -60.29 -25.69
N MET A 505 7.92 -60.71 -24.59
CA MET A 505 8.37 -61.85 -23.79
C MET A 505 8.45 -63.15 -24.60
N CYS A 506 7.47 -63.42 -25.48
CA CYS A 506 7.50 -64.62 -26.34
C CYS A 506 8.67 -64.63 -27.33
N ARG A 507 9.19 -63.46 -27.71
CA ARG A 507 10.28 -63.30 -28.69
C ARG A 507 11.65 -63.22 -28.01
N ALA A 508 11.71 -62.62 -26.83
CA ALA A 508 12.97 -62.42 -26.11
C ALA A 508 13.51 -63.74 -25.52
N PRO A 509 14.83 -63.94 -25.48
CA PRO A 509 15.45 -65.10 -24.85
C PRO A 509 15.46 -64.93 -23.33
N ILE A 510 14.31 -65.14 -22.71
CA ILE A 510 14.10 -64.93 -21.26
C ILE A 510 13.87 -66.24 -20.50
N LEU A 511 13.59 -67.35 -21.18
CA LEU A 511 13.30 -68.63 -20.55
C LEU A 511 14.58 -69.45 -20.43
N LEU A 512 14.70 -70.20 -19.34
CA LEU A 512 15.79 -71.15 -19.16
C LEU A 512 15.45 -72.44 -19.89
N GLY A 513 16.39 -72.91 -20.71
CA GLY A 513 16.39 -74.25 -21.27
C GLY A 513 17.58 -75.05 -20.75
N THR A 514 17.37 -76.33 -20.48
CA THR A 514 18.40 -77.31 -20.12
C THR A 514 18.85 -78.08 -21.34
N LYS A 515 20.17 -78.21 -21.50
CA LYS A 515 20.77 -79.12 -22.47
C LYS A 515 21.70 -80.08 -21.73
N ARG A 516 21.46 -81.38 -21.86
CA ARG A 516 22.39 -82.40 -21.37
C ARG A 516 23.66 -82.36 -22.21
N LYS A 517 24.82 -82.25 -21.56
CA LYS A 517 26.10 -82.50 -22.23
C LYS A 517 26.22 -84.00 -22.47
N GLU A 518 26.55 -84.40 -23.69
CA GLU A 518 27.09 -85.73 -23.93
C GLU A 518 28.46 -85.79 -23.24
N ASN A 519 28.63 -86.70 -22.29
CA ASN A 519 29.96 -87.02 -21.78
C ASN A 519 30.75 -87.61 -22.95
N ASP A 520 31.84 -86.94 -23.36
CA ASP A 520 32.89 -87.60 -24.13
C ASP A 520 33.29 -88.86 -23.33
N LYS A 521 33.07 -90.03 -23.95
CA LYS A 521 33.28 -91.34 -23.34
C LYS A 521 34.77 -91.69 -23.20
N GLU A 522 35.58 -90.81 -22.64
CA GLU A 522 36.92 -91.14 -22.19
C GLU A 522 37.15 -90.46 -20.84
N LEU A 523 37.40 -91.29 -19.80
CA LEU A 523 37.59 -90.96 -18.37
C LEU A 523 36.32 -91.06 -17.50
N ALA A 524 35.75 -92.26 -17.46
CA ALA A 524 34.92 -92.69 -16.34
C ALA A 524 35.81 -93.10 -15.16
N ASP A 525 36.05 -92.17 -14.23
CA ASP A 525 36.29 -92.51 -12.82
C ASP A 525 36.16 -91.26 -11.95
N SER A 526 34.93 -91.01 -11.50
CA SER A 526 34.55 -90.42 -10.19
C SER A 526 33.11 -89.91 -10.29
N SER A 527 32.34 -90.20 -9.25
CA SER A 527 30.96 -89.75 -9.03
C SER A 527 30.82 -88.23 -9.17
N GLN A 528 30.53 -87.76 -10.37
CA GLN A 528 30.23 -86.37 -10.68
C GLN A 528 28.78 -86.28 -11.18
N GLN A 529 27.99 -85.47 -10.49
CA GLN A 529 26.59 -85.17 -10.79
C GLN A 529 26.46 -84.71 -12.25
N GLU A 530 25.43 -85.18 -12.94
CA GLU A 530 25.03 -84.68 -14.27
C GLU A 530 24.90 -83.15 -14.19
N VAL A 531 25.82 -82.41 -14.81
CA VAL A 531 25.74 -80.95 -14.84
C VAL A 531 24.91 -80.55 -16.06
N ASP A 532 23.62 -80.32 -15.85
CA ASP A 532 22.75 -79.72 -16.86
C ASP A 532 23.28 -78.33 -17.24
N HIS A 533 23.50 -78.08 -18.54
CA HIS A 533 23.88 -76.77 -19.02
C HIS A 533 22.64 -75.92 -19.26
N TYR A 534 22.50 -74.84 -18.49
CA TYR A 534 21.38 -73.90 -18.59
C TYR A 534 21.72 -72.79 -19.59
N VAL A 535 20.82 -72.57 -20.55
CA VAL A 535 20.93 -71.52 -21.57
C VAL A 535 19.63 -70.74 -21.64
N LEU A 536 19.73 -69.42 -21.79
CA LEU A 536 18.57 -68.58 -22.07
C LEU A 536 18.15 -68.70 -23.53
N ALA A 537 16.88 -69.03 -23.76
CA ALA A 537 16.30 -69.18 -25.09
C ALA A 537 14.88 -68.62 -25.16
N SER A 538 14.39 -68.42 -26.37
CA SER A 538 13.00 -68.00 -26.61
C SER A 538 12.04 -69.18 -26.44
N ALA A 539 10.75 -68.89 -26.22
CA ALA A 539 9.74 -69.93 -26.07
C ALA A 539 9.62 -70.89 -27.28
N LYS A 540 10.03 -70.45 -28.47
CA LYS A 540 9.99 -71.28 -29.70
C LYS A 540 11.13 -72.30 -29.77
N GLU A 541 12.19 -72.09 -29.00
CA GLU A 541 13.42 -72.89 -29.05
C GLU A 541 13.48 -73.95 -27.95
N ILE A 542 12.54 -73.89 -26.99
CA ILE A 542 12.47 -74.80 -25.84
C ILE A 542 11.33 -75.80 -26.06
N TYR A 543 11.67 -77.08 -26.00
CA TYR A 543 10.72 -78.18 -26.12
C TYR A 543 10.26 -78.67 -24.75
N ILE A 544 8.96 -78.94 -24.60
CA ILE A 544 8.43 -79.70 -23.47
C ILE A 544 8.57 -81.17 -23.87
N ASN A 545 9.48 -81.89 -23.22
CA ASN A 545 9.76 -83.28 -23.55
C ASN A 545 9.31 -84.22 -22.44
N ASP A 546 8.23 -84.95 -22.70
CA ASP A 546 7.67 -85.95 -21.78
C ASP A 546 8.24 -87.36 -22.04
N ASN A 547 9.18 -87.51 -23.00
CA ASN A 547 9.72 -88.81 -23.41
C ASN A 547 11.26 -88.82 -23.32
N THR A 548 11.76 -89.59 -22.36
CA THR A 548 13.19 -89.76 -22.07
C THR A 548 13.98 -90.31 -23.26
N ASN A 549 13.38 -91.12 -24.15
CA ASN A 549 14.04 -91.64 -25.34
C ASN A 549 14.30 -90.55 -26.38
N PHE A 550 13.38 -89.60 -26.57
CA PHE A 550 13.59 -88.47 -27.49
C PHE A 550 14.63 -87.49 -26.95
N GLN A 551 14.78 -87.39 -25.63
CA GLN A 551 15.83 -86.58 -25.02
C GLN A 551 17.22 -87.13 -25.32
N GLN A 552 17.37 -88.46 -25.32
CA GLN A 552 18.65 -89.14 -25.61
C GLN A 552 19.03 -89.10 -27.09
N VAL A 553 18.05 -89.16 -28.00
CA VAL A 553 18.31 -89.24 -29.45
C VAL A 553 18.56 -87.86 -30.06
N PHE A 554 17.80 -86.85 -29.65
CA PHE A 554 17.81 -85.53 -30.30
C PHE A 554 18.50 -84.44 -29.48
N SER A 555 18.76 -84.69 -28.19
CA SER A 555 19.34 -83.72 -27.25
C SER A 555 18.78 -82.29 -27.41
N PRO A 556 17.44 -82.11 -27.51
CA PRO A 556 16.85 -80.79 -27.72
C PRO A 556 17.03 -79.93 -26.47
N LEU A 557 16.94 -78.61 -26.63
CA LEU A 557 16.85 -77.71 -25.49
C LEU A 557 15.48 -77.90 -24.83
N THR A 558 15.45 -78.39 -23.60
CA THR A 558 14.20 -78.72 -22.88
C THR A 558 13.94 -77.74 -21.75
N ALA A 559 12.69 -77.64 -21.27
CA ALA A 559 12.42 -76.89 -20.04
C ALA A 559 13.09 -77.60 -18.83
N PRO A 560 13.60 -76.86 -17.82
CA PRO A 560 14.06 -77.43 -16.56
C PRO A 560 12.91 -78.21 -15.90
N MET A 561 13.18 -79.44 -15.45
CA MET A 561 12.21 -80.27 -14.74
C MET A 561 12.07 -79.90 -13.27
#